data_AF-G4YVI9-F1
#
_entry.id   AF-G4YVI9-F1
#
_cell.length_a   1.000
_cell.length_b   1.000
_cell.length_c   1.000
_cell.angle_alpha   90.00
_cell.angle_beta   90.00
_cell.angle_gamma   90.00
#
_symmetry.space_group_name_H-M   'P 1'
#
loop_
_entity.id
_entity.type
_entity.pdbx_description
1 polymer ?
#
loop_
_entity_poly.entity_id
_entity_poly.type
_entity_poly.pdbx_seq_one_letter_code
_entity_poly.pdbx_strand_id
1 'polypeptide(L)'
;TAALYAFGSLKKSWSPSERAQYAAASSFHWWDNNEQTYNSTFPKLVELARLVFAVTTSSAASERAWSIFDLIHCKKRNRLTKDKAEKLAYIYINLAAAETSWMDVARWQEYPESV
;
A
#
# COMPACT_ATOMS: atom_id res chain seq x y z
N THR A 1 16.66 -16.38 -2.85
CA THR A 1 17.40 -16.02 -4.08
C THR A 1 17.01 -16.89 -5.27
N ALA A 2 17.03 -18.23 -5.18
CA ALA A 2 16.63 -19.13 -6.29
C ALA A 2 15.24 -18.85 -6.89
N ALA A 3 14.22 -18.63 -6.04
CA ALA A 3 12.86 -18.30 -6.48
C ALA A 3 12.78 -16.99 -7.30
N LEU A 4 13.60 -15.99 -6.95
CA LEU A 4 13.66 -14.71 -7.65
C LEU A 4 14.22 -14.89 -9.07
N TYR A 5 15.29 -15.69 -9.20
CA TYR A 5 15.87 -16.02 -10.49
C TYR A 5 14.92 -16.86 -11.35
N ALA A 6 14.20 -17.82 -10.74
CA ALA A 6 13.20 -18.63 -11.45
C ALA A 6 12.06 -17.78 -12.01
N PHE A 7 11.50 -16.86 -11.19
CA PHE A 7 10.51 -15.90 -11.66
C PHE A 7 11.07 -14.96 -12.75
N GLY A 8 12.31 -14.50 -12.58
CA GLY A 8 12.99 -13.70 -13.60
C GLY A 8 13.14 -14.43 -14.93
N SER A 9 13.47 -15.73 -14.91
CA SER A 9 13.52 -16.58 -16.10
C SER A 9 12.15 -16.76 -16.74
N LEU A 10 11.09 -16.96 -15.94
CA LEU A 10 9.71 -17.04 -16.42
C LEU A 10 9.26 -15.76 -17.12
N LYS A 11 9.52 -14.59 -16.51
CA LYS A 11 9.21 -13.29 -17.15
C LYS A 11 10.00 -13.06 -18.42
N LYS A 12 11.23 -13.62 -18.50
CA LYS A 12 12.06 -13.56 -19.71
C LYS A 12 11.55 -14.49 -20.82
N SER A 13 10.89 -15.60 -20.50
CA SER A 13 10.33 -16.51 -21.51
C SER A 13 9.04 -16.00 -22.17
N TRP A 14 8.48 -14.88 -21.72
CA TRP A 14 7.31 -14.27 -22.32
C TRP A 14 7.53 -13.85 -23.77
N SER A 15 6.54 -14.17 -24.60
CA SER A 15 6.45 -13.77 -26.00
C SER A 15 6.30 -12.25 -26.17
N PRO A 16 6.62 -11.71 -27.37
CA PRO A 16 6.44 -10.28 -27.65
C PRO A 16 5.00 -9.78 -27.44
N SER A 17 3.99 -10.60 -27.76
CA SER A 17 2.58 -10.24 -27.60
C SER A 17 2.17 -10.15 -26.13
N GLU A 18 2.58 -11.10 -25.29
CA GLU A 18 2.33 -11.07 -23.84
C GLU A 18 3.00 -9.85 -23.20
N ARG A 19 4.25 -9.55 -23.60
CA ARG A 19 4.96 -8.35 -23.13
C ARG A 19 4.21 -7.07 -23.52
N ALA A 20 3.72 -6.98 -24.75
CA ALA A 20 2.95 -5.83 -25.21
C ALA A 20 1.63 -5.67 -24.45
N GLN A 21 0.93 -6.78 -24.19
CA GLN A 21 -0.31 -6.79 -23.41
C GLN A 21 -0.09 -6.24 -22.00
N TYR A 22 0.98 -6.69 -21.32
CA TYR A 22 1.25 -6.28 -19.93
C TYR A 22 2.06 -4.99 -19.80
N ALA A 23 2.61 -4.44 -20.87
CA ALA A 23 3.35 -3.18 -20.85
C ALA A 23 2.45 -1.97 -20.49
N ALA A 24 1.15 -2.06 -20.78
CA ALA A 24 0.19 -1.00 -20.48
C ALA A 24 -0.38 -1.08 -19.05
N ALA A 25 -0.22 -2.20 -18.35
CA ALA A 25 -0.74 -2.37 -17.00
C ALA A 25 0.19 -1.73 -15.96
N SER A 26 -0.38 -1.06 -14.96
CA SER A 26 0.34 -0.69 -13.74
C SER A 26 0.95 -1.95 -13.11
N SER A 27 2.20 -1.85 -12.64
CA SER A 27 2.88 -2.95 -11.95
C SER A 27 2.06 -3.48 -10.76
N PHE A 28 1.36 -2.59 -10.04
CA PHE A 28 0.47 -2.97 -8.95
C PHE A 28 -0.69 -3.82 -9.45
N HIS A 29 -1.42 -3.33 -10.45
CA HIS A 29 -2.58 -4.02 -11.01
C HIS A 29 -2.20 -5.36 -11.67
N TRP A 30 -1.01 -5.44 -12.27
CA TRP A 30 -0.49 -6.70 -12.79
C TRP A 30 -0.27 -7.72 -11.68
N TRP A 31 0.36 -7.33 -10.57
CA TRP A 31 0.57 -8.23 -9.44
C TRP A 31 -0.74 -8.65 -8.78
N ASP A 32 -1.67 -7.72 -8.60
CA ASP A 32 -3.00 -7.97 -8.05
C ASP A 32 -3.77 -9.03 -8.87
N ASN A 33 -3.82 -8.86 -10.20
CA ASN A 33 -4.50 -9.82 -11.09
C ASN A 33 -3.83 -11.20 -11.16
N ASN A 34 -2.53 -11.29 -10.91
CA ASN A 34 -1.77 -12.54 -11.07
C ASN A 34 -1.36 -13.17 -9.73
N GLU A 35 -1.80 -12.58 -8.63
CA GLU A 35 -1.40 -12.98 -7.28
C GLU A 35 -1.70 -14.46 -7.02
N GLN A 36 -2.93 -14.90 -7.27
CA GLN A 36 -3.34 -16.28 -7.02
C GLN A 36 -2.53 -17.29 -7.85
N THR A 37 -2.22 -16.93 -9.10
CA THR A 37 -1.41 -17.75 -10.02
C THR A 37 0.00 -17.97 -9.46
N TYR A 38 0.62 -16.94 -8.92
CA TYR A 38 2.00 -17.00 -8.45
C TYR A 38 2.13 -17.37 -6.98
N ASN A 39 1.07 -17.29 -6.18
CA ASN A 39 1.14 -17.58 -4.74
C ASN A 39 1.52 -19.04 -4.46
N SER A 40 1.09 -19.98 -5.30
CA SER A 40 1.44 -21.41 -5.17
C SER A 40 2.92 -21.69 -5.44
N THR A 41 3.51 -20.98 -6.39
CA THR A 41 4.87 -21.26 -6.90
C THR A 41 5.92 -20.32 -6.26
N PHE A 42 5.54 -19.09 -5.95
CA PHE A 42 6.40 -18.02 -5.44
C PHE A 42 5.75 -17.24 -4.27
N PRO A 43 5.33 -17.89 -3.17
CA PRO A 43 4.58 -17.24 -2.09
C PRO A 43 5.33 -16.05 -1.46
N LYS A 44 6.63 -16.21 -1.22
CA LYS A 44 7.48 -15.13 -0.66
C LYS A 44 7.64 -13.93 -1.61
N LEU A 45 7.53 -14.15 -2.92
CA LEU A 45 7.63 -13.07 -3.90
C LEU A 45 6.33 -12.28 -3.96
N VAL A 46 5.19 -12.96 -3.86
CA VAL A 46 3.87 -12.34 -3.74
C VAL A 46 3.81 -11.48 -2.48
N GLU A 47 4.26 -12.01 -1.33
CA GLU A 47 4.37 -11.25 -0.09
C GLU A 47 5.25 -10.00 -0.24
N LEU A 48 6.42 -10.14 -0.87
CA LEU A 48 7.30 -9.00 -1.15
C LEU A 48 6.62 -7.97 -2.06
N ALA A 49 5.90 -8.40 -3.09
CA ALA A 49 5.17 -7.49 -3.98
C ALA A 49 4.12 -6.68 -3.21
N ARG A 50 3.32 -7.33 -2.33
CA ARG A 50 2.35 -6.64 -1.46
C ARG A 50 3.02 -5.56 -0.61
N LEU A 51 4.14 -5.90 0.04
CA LEU A 51 4.88 -4.95 0.87
C LEU A 51 5.42 -3.77 0.06
N VAL A 52 6.06 -4.04 -1.09
CA VAL A 52 6.63 -3.00 -1.95
C VAL A 52 5.56 -2.03 -2.44
N PHE A 53 4.37 -2.52 -2.80
CA PHE A 53 3.29 -1.65 -3.26
C PHE A 53 2.49 -0.98 -2.13
N ALA A 54 2.54 -1.50 -0.91
CA ALA A 54 1.97 -0.83 0.27
C ALA A 54 2.81 0.38 0.72
N VAL A 55 4.11 0.41 0.39
CA VAL A 55 4.99 1.52 0.76
C VAL A 55 4.78 2.70 -0.18
N THR A 56 4.42 3.85 0.39
CA THR A 56 4.36 5.12 -0.34
C THR A 56 5.78 5.60 -0.66
N THR A 57 6.04 5.90 -1.93
CA THR A 57 7.39 6.24 -2.44
C THR A 57 7.79 7.70 -2.25
N SER A 58 6.94 8.53 -1.66
CA SER A 58 7.14 9.98 -1.57
C SER A 58 6.98 10.50 -0.15
N SER A 59 7.88 11.41 0.26
CA SER A 59 7.77 12.15 1.53
C SER A 59 6.46 12.93 1.64
N ALA A 60 5.85 13.31 0.51
CA ALA A 60 4.58 14.01 0.46
C ALA A 60 3.44 13.25 1.15
N ALA A 61 3.49 11.91 1.19
CA ALA A 61 2.51 11.12 1.92
C ALA A 61 2.64 11.35 3.45
N SER A 62 3.87 11.33 3.95
CA SER A 62 4.17 11.66 5.35
C SER A 62 3.85 13.11 5.69
N GLU A 63 4.18 14.06 4.80
CA GLU A 63 3.84 15.48 4.98
C GLU A 63 2.33 15.72 5.09
N ARG A 64 1.51 15.02 4.29
CA ARG A 64 0.04 15.05 4.43
C ARG A 64 -0.41 14.50 5.78
N ALA A 65 0.16 13.38 6.23
CA ALA A 65 -0.15 12.81 7.54
C ALA A 65 0.19 13.79 8.68
N TRP A 66 1.37 14.41 8.64
CA TRP A 66 1.77 15.43 9.63
C TRP A 66 0.91 16.69 9.58
N SER A 67 0.48 17.13 8.40
CA SER A 67 -0.46 18.25 8.27
C SER A 67 -1.80 17.97 8.96
N ILE A 68 -2.26 16.71 8.94
CA ILE A 68 -3.48 16.28 9.67
C ILE A 68 -3.25 16.32 11.18
N PHE A 69 -2.07 15.89 11.66
CA PHE A 69 -1.71 16.04 13.06
C PHE A 69 -1.65 17.51 13.49
N ASP A 70 -1.09 18.41 12.66
CA ASP A 70 -1.09 19.85 12.93
C ASP A 70 -2.50 20.44 12.99
N LEU A 71 -3.41 19.95 12.13
CA LEU A 71 -4.83 20.31 12.19
C LEU A 71 -5.43 19.89 13.54
N ILE A 72 -5.22 18.64 13.96
CA ILE A 72 -5.79 18.07 15.19
C ILE A 72 -5.20 18.76 16.44
N HIS A 73 -3.88 18.91 16.49
CA HIS A 73 -3.12 19.54 17.55
C HIS A 73 -2.83 21.02 17.27
N CYS A 74 -3.86 21.85 17.35
CA CYS A 74 -3.67 23.30 17.29
C CYS A 74 -3.50 23.91 18.69
N LYS A 75 -2.93 25.12 18.79
CA LYS A 75 -2.72 25.83 20.08
C LYS A 75 -3.98 25.95 20.93
N LYS A 76 -5.16 26.03 20.31
CA LYS A 76 -6.47 26.08 21.00
C LYS A 76 -7.00 24.70 21.43
N ARG A 77 -6.56 23.61 20.80
CA ARG A 77 -6.98 22.21 21.04
C ARG A 77 -5.82 21.35 21.56
N ASN A 78 -5.01 21.89 22.46
CA ASN A 78 -3.77 21.25 22.93
C ASN A 78 -3.95 20.25 24.09
N ARG A 79 -5.17 19.98 24.55
CA ARG A 79 -5.46 19.09 25.70
C ARG A 79 -5.74 17.63 25.28
N LEU A 80 -5.35 17.24 24.07
CA LEU A 80 -5.49 15.86 23.59
C LEU A 80 -4.31 15.03 24.10
N THR A 81 -4.61 13.84 24.62
CA THR A 81 -3.58 12.83 24.87
C THR A 81 -3.09 12.28 23.52
N LYS A 82 -1.87 11.75 23.49
CA LYS A 82 -1.28 11.10 22.31
C LYS A 82 -2.28 10.12 21.66
N ASP A 83 -2.81 9.18 22.45
CA ASP A 83 -3.76 8.16 21.96
C ASP A 83 -5.02 8.76 21.32
N LYS A 84 -5.54 9.86 21.88
CA LYS A 84 -6.73 10.52 21.31
C LYS A 84 -6.41 11.18 19.99
N ALA A 85 -5.24 11.80 19.87
CA ALA A 85 -4.81 12.42 18.64
C ALA A 85 -4.53 11.40 17.55
N GLU A 86 -3.88 10.29 17.87
CA GLU A 86 -3.66 9.17 16.94
C GLU A 86 -4.98 8.58 16.45
N LYS A 87 -5.97 8.37 17.33
CA LYS A 87 -7.31 7.92 16.93
C LYS A 87 -8.02 8.92 16.00
N LEU A 88 -7.94 10.21 16.30
CA LEU A 88 -8.52 11.25 15.45
C LEU A 88 -7.83 11.33 14.09
N ALA A 89 -6.50 11.20 14.04
CA ALA A 89 -5.74 11.18 12.80
C ALA A 89 -6.08 9.95 11.96
N TYR A 90 -6.15 8.77 12.59
CA TYR A 90 -6.60 7.54 11.95
C TYR A 90 -8.00 7.68 11.34
N ILE A 91 -8.96 8.18 12.11
CA ILE A 91 -10.32 8.40 11.62
C ILE A 91 -10.30 9.37 10.44
N TYR A 92 -9.59 10.49 10.54
CA TYR A 92 -9.53 11.50 9.49
C TYR A 92 -8.89 10.96 8.19
N ILE A 93 -7.76 10.26 8.30
CA ILE A 93 -7.04 9.69 7.16
C ILE A 93 -7.89 8.63 6.45
N ASN A 94 -8.54 7.75 7.22
CA ASN A 94 -9.30 6.63 6.67
C ASN A 94 -10.77 6.97 6.39
N LEU A 95 -11.26 8.16 6.75
CA LEU A 95 -12.67 8.56 6.58
C LEU A 95 -13.13 8.35 5.13
N ALA A 96 -12.33 8.82 4.16
CA ALA A 96 -12.64 8.69 2.74
C ALA A 96 -12.68 7.23 2.28
N ALA A 97 -11.86 6.36 2.87
CA ALA A 97 -11.81 4.95 2.53
C ALA A 97 -12.99 4.15 3.13
N ALA A 98 -13.58 4.66 4.21
CA ALA A 98 -14.80 4.13 4.83
C ALA A 98 -16.10 4.61 4.15
N GLU A 99 -16.07 5.78 3.48
CA GLU A 99 -17.21 6.35 2.76
C GLU A 99 -17.42 5.78 1.34
N THR A 100 -16.37 5.26 0.70
CA THR A 100 -16.47 4.58 -0.59
C THR A 100 -16.94 3.13 -0.43
N SER A 101 -17.91 2.72 -1.26
CA SER A 101 -18.43 1.33 -1.39
C SER A 101 -17.33 0.29 -1.72
N TRP A 102 -16.17 0.74 -2.20
CA TRP A 102 -14.97 -0.06 -2.39
C TRP A 102 -13.85 0.47 -1.48
N MET A 103 -13.14 -0.44 -0.81
CA MET A 103 -12.00 -0.09 0.04
C MET A 103 -10.81 0.33 -0.85
N ASP A 104 -10.38 1.60 -0.76
CA ASP A 104 -9.13 2.05 -1.37
C ASP A 104 -7.94 1.61 -0.52
N VAL A 105 -7.49 0.37 -0.74
CA VAL A 105 -6.37 -0.27 -0.01
C VAL A 105 -5.06 0.51 -0.10
N ALA A 106 -4.88 1.38 -1.10
CA ALA A 106 -3.71 2.23 -1.21
C ALA A 106 -3.75 3.43 -0.24
N ARG A 107 -4.94 3.77 0.29
CA ARG A 107 -5.16 4.87 1.22
C ARG A 107 -5.40 4.40 2.65
N TRP A 108 -5.78 3.14 2.84
CA TRP A 108 -5.98 2.54 4.16
C TRP A 108 -4.65 2.48 4.94
N GLN A 109 -4.62 3.15 6.10
CA GLN A 109 -3.57 2.98 7.10
C GLN A 109 -4.13 2.16 8.26
N GLU A 110 -3.48 1.05 8.62
CA GLU A 110 -3.82 0.29 9.82
C GLU A 110 -3.51 1.12 11.07
N TYR A 111 -4.34 0.97 12.11
CA TYR A 111 -4.09 1.61 13.39
C TYR A 111 -2.86 0.93 14.00
N PRO A 112 -1.80 1.67 14.38
CA PRO A 112 -0.64 1.04 15.00
C PRO A 112 -1.11 0.38 16.30
N GLU A 113 -0.98 -0.95 16.39
CA GLU A 113 -1.17 -1.64 17.67
C GLU A 113 -0.21 -1.03 18.68
N SER A 114 -0.75 -0.63 19.83
CA SER A 114 0.05 0.01 20.89
C SER A 114 1.11 -0.98 21.35
N VAL A 115 2.38 -0.68 21.05
CA VAL A 115 3.55 -1.35 21.63
C VAL A 115 3.65 -1.03 23.11
#